data_AF-A0A9E0B0T1-F1
#
_entry.id   AF-A0A9E0B0T1-F1
#
_cell.length_a   1.000
_cell.length_b   1.000
_cell.length_c   1.000
_cell.angle_alpha   90.00
_cell.angle_beta   90.00
_cell.angle_gamma   90.00
#
_symmetry.space_group_name_H-M   'P 1'
#
loop_
_entity.id
_entity.type
_entity.pdbx_description
1 polymer ?
#
loop_
_entity_poly.entity_id
_entity_poly.type
_entity_poly.pdbx_seq_one_letter_code
_entity_poly.pdbx_strand_id
1 'polypeptide(L)'
;MTQINTNLIPAINSSLDLQLAASLTYEQLHEKLSSEINNLINHDFEKLIFYLYRIDVHEDKMRTMLENNNGENAATLIANLIIERQLQKIKSRQQFSQRDNDIDEEEKW
;
A
#
# COMPACT_ATOMS: atom_id res chain seq x y z
N MET A 1 20.82 0.77 0.07
CA MET A 1 19.63 1.62 -0.15
C MET A 1 18.67 0.85 -1.02
N THR A 2 17.56 0.36 -0.46
CA THR A 2 16.54 -0.38 -1.21
C THR A 2 15.87 0.59 -2.18
N GLN A 3 16.12 0.43 -3.49
CA GLN A 3 15.43 1.23 -4.50
C GLN A 3 13.93 0.94 -4.41
N ILE A 4 13.15 1.99 -4.19
CA ILE A 4 11.70 1.90 -4.29
C ILE A 4 11.32 1.75 -5.77
N ASN A 5 10.37 0.86 -6.04
CA ASN A 5 9.71 0.81 -7.35
C ASN A 5 9.09 2.18 -7.66
N THR A 6 9.46 2.80 -8.78
CA THR A 6 9.05 4.16 -9.17
C THR A 6 7.53 4.36 -9.16
N ASN A 7 6.74 3.29 -9.30
CA ASN A 7 5.28 3.33 -9.30
C ASN A 7 4.64 3.17 -7.91
N LEU A 8 5.41 2.84 -6.86
CA LEU A 8 4.89 2.58 -5.53
C LEU A 8 4.29 3.85 -4.88
N ILE A 9 5.05 4.94 -4.86
CA ILE A 9 4.63 6.19 -4.23
C ILE A 9 3.38 6.78 -4.92
N PRO A 10 3.31 6.86 -6.26
CA PRO A 10 2.09 7.27 -6.95
C PRO A 10 0.86 6.40 -6.63
N ALA A 11 1.04 5.08 -6.52
CA ALA A 11 -0.04 4.15 -6.20
C ALA A 11 -0.57 4.34 -4.76
N ILE A 12 0.34 4.57 -3.81
CA ILE A 12 0.03 4.90 -2.42
C ILE A 12 -0.71 6.23 -2.34
N ASN A 13 -0.17 7.29 -2.96
CA ASN A 13 -0.78 8.62 -3.00
C ASN A 13 -2.22 8.55 -3.52
N SER A 14 -2.47 7.79 -4.60
CA SER A 14 -3.81 7.63 -5.18
C SER A 14 -4.79 6.83 -4.29
N SER A 15 -4.26 5.89 -3.50
CA SER A 15 -5.09 5.01 -2.67
C SER A 15 -5.51 5.67 -1.34
N LEU A 16 -4.59 6.42 -0.73
CA LEU A 16 -4.75 7.06 0.58
C LEU A 16 -5.00 8.58 0.50
N ASP A 17 -5.09 9.12 -0.71
CA ASP A 17 -5.21 10.58 -0.96
C ASP A 17 -4.08 11.37 -0.27
N LEU A 18 -2.84 10.90 -0.45
CA LEU A 18 -1.64 11.49 0.13
C LEU A 18 -0.79 12.20 -0.95
N GLN A 19 0.08 13.11 -0.50
CA GLN A 19 1.00 13.85 -1.35
C GLN A 19 2.46 13.59 -0.94
N LEU A 20 2.89 12.32 -1.01
CA LEU A 20 4.27 11.92 -0.73
C LEU A 20 5.18 12.20 -1.93
N ALA A 21 6.39 12.68 -1.67
CA ALA A 21 7.39 12.96 -2.70
C ALA A 21 7.94 11.66 -3.31
N ALA A 22 8.07 11.59 -4.63
CA ALA A 22 8.56 10.39 -5.32
C ALA A 22 10.05 10.06 -5.04
N SER A 23 10.80 10.99 -4.43
CA SER A 23 12.22 10.84 -4.10
C SER A 23 12.49 10.19 -2.73
N LEU A 24 11.46 9.78 -2.01
CA LEU A 24 11.61 9.15 -0.69
C LEU A 24 12.31 7.80 -0.79
N THR A 25 13.08 7.43 0.23
CA THR A 25 13.59 6.06 0.42
C THR A 25 12.51 5.15 1.04
N TYR A 26 12.73 3.83 1.01
CA TYR A 26 11.77 2.87 1.57
C TYR A 26 11.49 3.16 3.05
N GLU A 27 12.55 3.42 3.82
CA GLU A 27 12.46 3.76 5.24
C GLU A 27 11.68 5.07 5.45
N GLN A 28 11.97 6.12 4.68
CA GLN A 28 11.26 7.40 4.80
C GLN A 28 9.78 7.30 4.38
N LEU A 29 9.48 6.50 3.36
CA LEU A 29 8.12 6.20 2.95
C LEU A 29 7.38 5.48 4.08
N HIS A 30 8.00 4.44 4.63
CA HIS A 30 7.43 3.64 5.71
C HIS A 30 7.19 4.47 6.98
N GLU A 31 8.15 5.28 7.40
CA GLU A 31 8.01 6.18 8.55
C GLU A 31 6.87 7.19 8.34
N LYS A 32 6.83 7.84 7.16
CA LYS A 32 5.76 8.80 6.85
C LYS A 32 4.38 8.14 6.82
N LEU A 33 4.28 6.95 6.23
CA LEU A 33 3.02 6.22 6.18
C LEU A 33 2.57 5.79 7.58
N SER A 34 3.50 5.28 8.39
CA SER A 34 3.22 4.85 9.77
C SER A 34 2.77 6.03 10.62
N SER A 35 3.42 7.19 10.48
CA SER A 35 3.01 8.41 11.18
C SER A 35 1.61 8.87 10.78
N GLU A 36 1.30 8.86 9.48
CA GLU A 36 -0.03 9.24 8.97
C GLU A 36 -1.11 8.26 9.44
N ILE A 37 -0.85 6.95 9.37
CA ILE A 37 -1.78 5.93 9.87
C ILE A 37 -1.99 6.08 11.37
N ASN A 38 -0.92 6.32 12.14
CA ASN A 38 -1.04 6.55 13.58
C ASN A 38 -1.89 7.80 13.86
N ASN A 39 -1.74 8.85 13.05
CA ASN A 39 -2.58 10.04 13.15
C ASN A 39 -4.05 9.71 12.90
N LEU A 40 -4.36 8.93 11.86
CA LEU A 40 -5.73 8.48 11.55
C LEU A 40 -6.30 7.56 12.63
N ILE A 41 -5.51 6.64 13.20
CA ILE A 41 -5.94 5.78 14.32
C ILE A 41 -6.42 6.64 15.50
N ASN A 42 -5.68 7.71 15.82
CA ASN A 42 -5.95 8.53 17.01
C ASN A 42 -6.98 9.63 16.79
N HIS A 43 -7.14 10.13 15.56
CA HIS A 43 -7.96 11.33 15.28
C HIS A 43 -9.08 11.12 14.27
N ASP A 44 -8.98 10.16 13.34
CA ASP A 44 -9.97 9.95 12.28
C ASP A 44 -10.00 8.48 11.81
N PHE A 45 -10.58 7.64 12.67
CA PHE A 45 -10.58 6.19 12.49
C PHE A 45 -11.46 5.74 11.32
N GLU A 46 -12.59 6.42 11.09
CA GLU A 46 -13.49 6.11 9.98
C GLU A 46 -12.80 6.32 8.64
N LYS A 47 -12.01 7.39 8.51
CA LYS A 47 -11.20 7.65 7.31
C LYS A 47 -10.14 6.58 7.09
N LEU A 48 -9.51 6.07 8.15
CA LEU A 48 -8.60 4.93 8.04
C LEU A 48 -9.31 3.69 7.47
N ILE A 49 -10.48 3.33 8.01
CA ILE A 49 -11.27 2.20 7.51
C ILE A 49 -11.61 2.38 6.04
N PHE A 50 -12.07 3.57 5.66
CA PHE A 50 -12.41 3.89 4.27
C PHE A 50 -11.24 3.65 3.32
N TYR A 51 -10.03 4.10 3.68
CA TYR A 51 -8.84 3.85 2.85
C TYR A 51 -8.43 2.39 2.81
N LEU A 52 -8.48 1.70 3.95
CA LEU A 52 -8.13 0.29 4.05
C LEU A 52 -9.05 -0.60 3.22
N TYR A 53 -10.35 -0.29 3.17
CA TYR A 53 -11.30 -1.01 2.33
C TYR A 53 -10.95 -0.93 0.83
N ARG A 54 -10.43 0.21 0.35
CA ARG A 54 -10.03 0.41 -1.06
C ARG A 54 -8.83 -0.45 -1.49
N ILE A 55 -8.09 -1.01 -0.54
CA ILE A 55 -6.89 -1.81 -0.77
C ILE A 55 -7.03 -3.25 -0.26
N ASP A 56 -8.26 -3.72 -0.11
CA ASP A 56 -8.63 -5.07 0.31
C ASP A 56 -8.22 -5.41 1.76
N VAL A 57 -8.35 -4.45 2.66
CA VAL A 57 -8.11 -4.62 4.10
C VAL A 57 -9.42 -4.43 4.86
N HIS A 58 -9.92 -5.52 5.43
CA HIS A 58 -11.18 -5.53 6.18
C HIS A 58 -11.02 -4.99 7.62
N GLU A 59 -12.09 -4.39 8.13
CA GLU A 59 -12.15 -3.79 9.47
C GLU A 59 -11.80 -4.79 10.57
N ASP A 60 -12.30 -6.03 10.51
CA ASP A 60 -12.05 -7.06 11.53
C ASP A 60 -10.55 -7.30 11.73
N LYS A 61 -9.80 -7.43 10.64
CA LYS A 61 -8.36 -7.64 10.67
C LYS A 61 -7.65 -6.45 11.32
N MET A 62 -8.13 -5.25 11.07
CA MET A 62 -7.55 -4.03 11.59
C MET A 62 -7.87 -3.83 13.08
N ARG A 63 -9.11 -4.11 13.50
CA ARG A 63 -9.50 -4.14 14.91
C ARG A 63 -8.65 -5.13 15.71
N THR A 64 -8.46 -6.35 15.18
CA THR A 64 -7.56 -7.33 15.78
C THR A 64 -6.11 -6.83 15.85
N MET A 65 -5.61 -6.12 14.83
CA MET A 65 -4.27 -5.53 14.87
C MET A 65 -4.13 -4.44 15.94
N LEU A 66 -5.18 -3.63 16.16
CA LEU A 66 -5.18 -2.58 17.17
C LEU A 66 -5.33 -3.12 18.59
N GLU A 67 -6.17 -4.12 18.80
CA GLU A 67 -6.37 -4.73 20.12
C GLU A 67 -5.10 -5.45 20.61
N ASN A 68 -4.31 -6.00 19.69
CA ASN A 68 -3.09 -6.74 20.02
C ASN A 68 -1.81 -5.89 20.04
N ASN A 69 -1.85 -4.62 19.58
CA ASN A 69 -0.65 -3.80 19.44
C ASN A 69 -0.91 -2.35 19.90
N ASN A 70 0.01 -1.78 20.67
CA ASN A 70 -0.10 -0.43 21.26
C ASN A 70 -0.06 0.73 20.23
N GLY A 71 -1.03 0.83 19.32
CA GLY A 71 -1.24 1.96 18.38
C GLY A 71 -0.12 2.18 17.35
N GLU A 72 1.05 2.62 17.80
CA GLU A 72 2.25 2.87 16.99
C GLU A 72 2.77 1.61 16.28
N ASN A 73 2.75 0.48 16.99
CA ASN A 73 3.11 -0.81 16.40
C ASN A 73 2.03 -1.26 15.37
N ALA A 74 0.75 -1.03 15.67
CA ALA A 74 -0.33 -1.29 14.71
C ALA A 74 -0.18 -0.42 13.45
N ALA A 75 0.14 0.86 13.61
CA ALA A 75 0.36 1.79 12.49
C ALA A 75 1.51 1.32 11.60
N THR A 76 2.61 0.84 12.20
CA THR A 76 3.76 0.26 11.50
C THR A 76 3.39 -1.01 10.72
N LEU A 77 2.59 -1.90 11.33
CA LEU A 77 2.12 -3.12 10.69
C LEU A 77 1.17 -2.82 9.53
N ILE A 78 0.24 -1.89 9.71
CA ILE A 78 -0.66 -1.43 8.66
C ILE A 78 0.17 -0.81 7.54
N ALA A 79 1.16 0.03 7.84
CA ALA A 79 2.00 0.66 6.83
C ALA A 79 2.71 -0.36 5.94
N ASN A 80 3.31 -1.38 6.55
CA ASN A 80 3.92 -2.50 5.83
C ASN A 80 2.92 -3.22 4.94
N LEU A 81 1.71 -3.47 5.45
CA LEU A 81 0.67 -4.16 4.70
C LEU A 81 0.22 -3.35 3.48
N ILE A 82 0.07 -2.02 3.60
CA ILE A 82 -0.28 -1.15 2.47
C ILE A 82 0.81 -1.23 1.40
N ILE A 83 2.08 -1.06 1.79
CA ILE A 83 3.22 -1.11 0.86
C ILE A 83 3.24 -2.47 0.14
N GLU A 84 3.11 -3.56 0.89
CA GLU A 84 3.11 -4.92 0.31
C GLU A 84 1.98 -5.10 -0.70
N ARG A 85 0.76 -4.65 -0.38
CA ARG A 85 -0.38 -4.74 -1.30
C ARG A 85 -0.16 -3.95 -2.59
N GLN A 86 0.40 -2.75 -2.50
CA GLN A 86 0.69 -1.96 -3.70
C GLN A 86 1.79 -2.62 -4.54
N LEU A 87 2.83 -3.17 -3.92
CA LEU A 87 3.87 -3.92 -4.62
C LEU A 87 3.30 -5.17 -5.32
N GLN A 88 2.40 -5.91 -4.66
CA GLN A 88 1.72 -7.07 -5.26
C GLN A 88 0.87 -6.66 -6.47
N LYS A 89 0.12 -5.55 -6.39
CA LYS A 89 -0.67 -5.02 -7.53
C LYS A 89 0.24 -4.62 -8.69
N ILE A 90 1.35 -3.94 -8.40
CA ILE A 90 2.33 -3.54 -9.42
C ILE A 90 2.92 -4.78 -10.10
N LYS A 91 3.37 -5.76 -9.31
CA LYS A 91 3.94 -7.02 -9.83
C LYS A 91 2.92 -7.80 -10.66
N SER A 92 1.69 -7.91 -10.19
CA SER A 92 0.61 -8.59 -10.92
C SER A 92 0.35 -7.91 -12.27
N ARG A 93 0.24 -6.58 -12.31
CA ARG A 93 0.09 -5.83 -13.57
C ARG A 93 1.27 -6.05 -14.53
N GLN A 94 2.50 -6.08 -14.03
CA GLN A 94 3.69 -6.37 -14.84
C GLN A 94 3.65 -7.78 -15.44
N GLN A 95 3.26 -8.78 -14.65
CA GLN A 95 3.16 -10.17 -15.11
C GLN A 95 2.07 -10.37 -16.16
N PHE A 96 0.90 -9.73 -16.02
CA PHE A 96 -0.17 -9.80 -17.01
C PHE A 96 0.15 -8.99 -18.27
N SER A 97 0.74 -7.80 -18.13
CA SER A 97 1.17 -7.01 -19.29
C SER A 97 2.27 -7.70 -20.11
N GLN A 98 3.15 -8.49 -19.48
CA GLN A 98 4.12 -9.32 -20.21
C GLN A 98 3.45 -10.46 -20.97
N ARG A 99 2.45 -11.13 -20.37
CA ARG A 99 1.72 -12.22 -21.04
C ARG A 99 0.92 -11.73 -22.25
N ASP A 100 0.28 -10.56 -22.17
CA ASP A 100 -0.46 -10.01 -23.32
C ASP A 100 0.46 -9.64 -24.49
N ASN A 101 1.75 -9.34 -24.25
CA ASN A 101 2.72 -9.13 -25.33
C ASN A 101 3.28 -10.45 -25.92
N ASP A 102 3.16 -11.57 -25.21
CA ASP A 102 3.66 -12.89 -25.64
C ASP A 102 2.58 -13.70 -26.39
N ILE A 103 1.32 -13.25 -26.35
CA ILE A 103 0.17 -13.93 -26.98
C ILE A 103 -0.13 -13.37 -28.40
N ASP A 104 0.61 -12.37 -28.89
CA ASP A 104 0.32 -11.71 -30.18
C ASP A 104 1.08 -12.29 -31.40
N GLU A 105 1.88 -13.36 -31.25
CA GLU A 105 2.60 -13.96 -32.40
C GLU A 105 2.12 -15.35 -32.86
N GLU A 106 1.46 -16.18 -32.04
CA GLU A 106 1.17 -17.58 -32.42
C GLU A 106 -0.29 -17.95 -32.71
N GLU A 107 -1.29 -17.09 -32.48
CA GLU A 107 -2.72 -17.39 -32.79
C GLU A 107 -3.30 -16.54 -33.94
N LYS A 108 -2.51 -16.36 -35.02
CA LYS A 108 -3.03 -15.94 -36.33
C LYS A 108 -3.05 -17.11 -37.32
N TRP A 109 -3.85 -18.16 -37.10
CA TRP A 109 -4.24 -19.11 -38.16
C TRP A 109 -5.71 -19.51 -38.06
#